data_AF-A0A4P8R8K1-F1
#
_entry.id   AF-A0A4P8R8K1-F1
#
_cell.length_a   1.000
_cell.length_b   1.000
_cell.length_c   1.000
_cell.angle_alpha   90.00
_cell.angle_beta   90.00
_cell.angle_gamma   90.00
#
_symmetry.space_group_name_H-M   'P 1'
#
loop_
_entity.id
_entity.type
_entity.pdbx_description
1 polymer ?
#
loop_
_entity_poly.entity_id
_entity_poly.type
_entity_poly.pdbx_seq_one_letter_code
_entity_poly.pdbx_strand_id
1 'polypeptide(L)'
;MAKTSAAPGGRKQDERARARSGNPARRGTAVRAAKQPPTLGDWVAATRPRTLSMAVSPVAVGVGAAYAAEGYHLVIALLALAVAVLLQMGVNVANDYSDGVRGTDLERTGPRRITSSTAVDPARVRTVAIVLLGLGAAAGVALAVVSQQWWLLAVGAACIALAWLYTGGPRPYGYYGLGEIVAFLVFGMIAVNGTVFAMLGRWTEDSLVLGAAMGCFAAALMLVNNLRDVDSDRAAGKRTIPTLIGRVAAKVLYGILMLVPFGIVAIYALALAYGPFVLLVLVVALPAVVIVAMARTTRDYVTALGLTSLATLLFGLGTAVALWGGITGFAL
;
A
#
# COMPACT_ATOMS: atom_id res chain seq x y z
N MET A 1 -35.45 76.94 43.59
CA MET A 1 -34.01 76.78 43.82
C MET A 1 -33.62 75.32 43.63
N ALA A 2 -32.59 75.10 42.80
CA ALA A 2 -31.67 73.95 42.66
C ALA A 2 -32.16 72.49 42.59
N LYS A 3 -31.86 71.87 41.44
CA LYS A 3 -31.71 70.44 41.15
C LYS A 3 -30.40 69.89 41.74
N THR A 4 -30.33 68.60 42.07
CA THR A 4 -29.24 67.72 41.59
C THR A 4 -29.64 66.24 41.62
N SER A 5 -29.33 65.56 40.52
CA SER A 5 -29.57 64.15 40.19
C SER A 5 -28.25 63.39 40.33
N ALA A 6 -28.30 62.15 40.82
CA ALA A 6 -27.20 61.20 40.71
C ALA A 6 -27.74 59.85 40.21
N ALA A 7 -27.22 59.41 39.05
CA ALA A 7 -27.59 58.20 38.33
C ALA A 7 -26.68 57.00 38.70
N PRO A 8 -27.18 55.74 38.63
CA PRO A 8 -26.35 54.55 38.81
C PRO A 8 -25.76 54.08 37.47
N GLY A 9 -24.49 54.39 37.21
CA GLY A 9 -23.82 54.16 35.92
C GLY A 9 -22.70 53.10 35.87
N GLY A 10 -22.51 52.29 36.92
CA GLY A 10 -21.26 51.50 37.08
C GLY A 10 -21.17 50.11 36.44
N ARG A 11 -22.29 49.41 36.16
CA ARG A 11 -22.22 47.97 35.78
C ARG A 11 -22.29 47.66 34.28
N LYS A 12 -22.71 48.61 33.43
CA LYS A 12 -22.87 48.36 31.97
C LYS A 12 -21.64 48.74 31.13
N GLN A 13 -20.64 49.38 31.70
CA GLN A 13 -19.41 49.75 30.97
C GLN A 13 -18.38 48.61 30.95
N ASP A 14 -18.32 47.76 31.99
CA ASP A 14 -17.37 46.64 32.03
C ASP A 14 -17.73 45.48 31.08
N GLU A 15 -19.02 45.24 30.81
CA GLU A 15 -19.45 44.24 29.82
C GLU A 15 -19.19 44.69 28.38
N ARG A 16 -19.22 46.01 28.10
CA ARG A 16 -18.92 46.55 26.77
C ARG A 16 -17.42 46.61 26.46
N ALA A 17 -16.55 46.66 27.47
CA ALA A 17 -15.10 46.62 27.28
C ALA A 17 -14.58 45.23 26.86
N ARG A 18 -15.23 44.15 27.28
CA ARG A 18 -14.87 42.77 26.86
C ARG A 18 -15.25 42.44 25.42
N ALA A 19 -16.12 43.22 24.78
CA ALA A 19 -16.63 42.95 23.43
C ALA A 19 -15.84 43.64 22.30
N ARG A 20 -14.73 44.35 22.58
CA ARG A 20 -14.03 45.21 21.60
C ARG A 20 -12.52 44.97 21.44
N SER A 21 -11.95 43.86 21.89
CA SER A 21 -10.59 43.50 21.47
C SER A 21 -10.62 42.83 20.10
N GLY A 22 -10.67 43.64 19.04
CA GLY A 22 -10.59 43.22 17.64
C GLY A 22 -9.19 42.79 17.24
N ASN A 23 -8.60 41.82 17.94
CA ASN A 23 -7.33 41.22 17.53
C ASN A 23 -7.61 39.98 16.65
N PRO A 24 -7.48 40.06 15.31
CA PRO A 24 -7.72 38.94 14.41
C PRO A 24 -6.76 37.76 14.65
N ALA A 25 -5.63 37.98 15.33
CA ALA A 25 -4.70 36.92 15.72
C ALA A 25 -5.27 35.96 16.78
N ARG A 26 -6.33 36.32 17.51
CA ARG A 26 -6.99 35.44 18.50
C ARG A 26 -8.15 34.61 17.94
N ARG A 27 -8.60 34.88 16.71
CA ARG A 27 -9.63 34.06 16.03
C ARG A 27 -9.06 32.81 15.34
N GLY A 28 -7.73 32.72 15.21
CA GLY A 28 -7.04 31.66 14.47
C GLY A 28 -6.57 30.46 15.29
N THR A 29 -6.69 30.46 16.62
CA THR A 29 -6.55 29.24 17.41
C THR A 29 -7.87 28.50 17.39
N ALA A 30 -8.20 27.89 16.26
CA ALA A 30 -9.07 26.71 16.29
C ALA A 30 -8.47 25.80 17.37
N VAL A 31 -9.22 25.61 18.46
CA VAL A 31 -8.87 24.65 19.50
C VAL A 31 -8.64 23.33 18.78
N ARG A 32 -7.38 22.96 18.55
CA ARG A 32 -7.03 21.62 18.07
C ARG A 32 -7.60 20.71 19.14
N ALA A 33 -8.72 20.06 18.84
CA ALA A 33 -9.32 19.09 19.73
C ALA A 33 -8.19 18.16 20.20
N ALA A 34 -8.08 17.98 21.53
CA ALA A 34 -7.05 17.12 22.09
C ALA A 34 -7.14 15.75 21.41
N LYS A 35 -6.05 15.31 20.79
CA LYS A 35 -6.03 14.04 20.09
C LYS A 35 -6.34 12.92 21.08
N GLN A 36 -7.18 11.97 20.70
CA GLN A 36 -7.53 10.84 21.55
C GLN A 36 -6.42 9.78 21.55
N PRO A 37 -6.31 8.95 22.61
CA PRO A 37 -5.40 7.81 22.60
C PRO A 37 -5.75 6.85 21.45
N PRO A 38 -4.77 6.16 20.87
CA PRO A 38 -5.01 5.22 19.77
C PRO A 38 -5.84 4.02 20.23
N THR A 39 -6.79 3.61 19.41
CA THR A 39 -7.57 2.39 19.57
C THR A 39 -6.88 1.20 18.89
N LEU A 40 -7.32 -0.03 19.17
CA LEU A 40 -6.90 -1.21 18.41
C LEU A 40 -7.22 -1.07 16.90
N GLY A 41 -8.35 -0.44 16.58
CA GLY A 41 -8.75 -0.15 15.20
C GLY A 41 -7.75 0.77 14.50
N ASP A 42 -7.18 1.75 15.20
CA ASP A 42 -6.16 2.64 14.64
C ASP A 42 -4.85 1.90 14.33
N TRP A 43 -4.43 0.97 15.20
CA TRP A 43 -3.26 0.14 14.96
C TRP A 43 -3.47 -0.82 13.79
N VAL A 44 -4.65 -1.45 13.70
CA VAL A 44 -5.01 -2.29 12.54
C VAL A 44 -5.06 -1.45 11.27
N ALA A 45 -5.59 -0.23 11.33
CA ALA A 45 -5.60 0.67 10.17
C ALA A 45 -4.18 1.08 9.74
N ALA A 46 -3.26 1.26 10.69
CA ALA A 46 -1.86 1.63 10.42
C ALA A 46 -1.09 0.54 9.63
N THR A 47 -1.45 -0.74 9.78
CA THR A 47 -0.88 -1.82 8.96
C THR A 47 -1.43 -1.87 7.53
N ARG A 48 -2.46 -1.05 7.23
CA ARG A 48 -3.16 -0.93 5.94
C ARG A 48 -3.61 -2.29 5.39
N PRO A 49 -4.64 -2.92 5.99
CA PRO A 49 -5.10 -4.28 5.62
C PRO A 49 -5.42 -4.41 4.13
N ARG A 50 -5.96 -3.35 3.51
CA ARG A 50 -6.24 -3.32 2.07
C ARG A 50 -5.00 -3.47 1.20
N THR A 51 -3.81 -3.15 1.68
CA THR A 51 -2.57 -3.34 0.90
C THR A 51 -1.91 -4.68 1.15
N LEU A 52 -2.42 -5.49 2.09
CA LEU A 52 -1.88 -6.84 2.35
C LEU A 52 -2.17 -7.82 1.21
N SER A 53 -3.13 -7.52 0.33
CA SER A 53 -3.31 -8.26 -0.93
C SER A 53 -2.03 -8.27 -1.76
N MET A 54 -1.23 -7.19 -1.74
CA MET A 54 0.06 -7.14 -2.42
C MET A 54 1.12 -8.08 -1.82
N ALA A 55 0.95 -8.50 -0.57
CA ALA A 55 1.84 -9.47 0.08
C ALA A 55 1.33 -10.90 -0.09
N VAL A 56 0.02 -11.11 0.05
CA VAL A 56 -0.60 -12.45 0.02
C VAL A 56 -0.67 -13.02 -1.40
N SER A 57 -1.12 -12.22 -2.37
CA SER A 57 -1.35 -12.69 -3.74
C SER A 57 -0.09 -13.23 -4.43
N PRO A 58 1.07 -12.54 -4.39
CA PRO A 58 2.27 -13.05 -5.04
C PRO A 58 2.78 -14.34 -4.42
N VAL A 59 2.70 -14.48 -3.09
CA VAL A 59 3.08 -15.72 -2.41
C VAL A 59 2.15 -16.85 -2.84
N ALA A 60 0.82 -16.62 -2.86
CA ALA A 60 -0.13 -17.63 -3.31
C ALA A 60 0.16 -18.10 -4.74
N VAL A 61 0.41 -17.17 -5.67
CA VAL A 61 0.80 -17.46 -7.06
C VAL A 61 2.10 -18.25 -7.10
N GLY A 62 3.11 -17.87 -6.30
CA GLY A 62 4.38 -18.58 -6.22
C GLY A 62 4.23 -20.01 -5.68
N VAL A 63 3.41 -20.22 -4.66
CA VAL A 63 3.10 -21.58 -4.16
C VAL A 63 2.40 -22.40 -5.24
N GLY A 64 1.44 -21.81 -5.97
CA GLY A 64 0.77 -22.48 -7.08
C GLY A 64 1.71 -22.85 -8.21
N ALA A 65 2.61 -21.94 -8.61
CA ALA A 65 3.59 -22.17 -9.66
C ALA A 65 4.63 -23.23 -9.26
N ALA A 66 5.06 -23.25 -7.99
CA ALA A 66 5.94 -24.28 -7.47
C ALA A 66 5.24 -25.66 -7.50
N TYR A 67 3.97 -25.71 -7.06
CA TYR A 67 3.18 -26.94 -7.05
C TYR A 67 3.01 -27.51 -8.47
N ALA A 68 2.67 -26.66 -9.44
CA ALA A 68 2.56 -27.06 -10.85
C ALA A 68 3.89 -27.57 -11.43
N ALA A 69 5.03 -27.11 -10.89
CA ALA A 69 6.37 -27.56 -11.25
C ALA A 69 6.91 -28.67 -10.32
N GLU A 70 6.00 -29.45 -9.71
CA GLU A 70 6.28 -30.64 -8.88
C GLU A 70 6.96 -30.37 -7.53
N GLY A 71 6.85 -29.16 -6.98
CA GLY A 71 7.37 -28.86 -5.63
C GLY A 71 6.34 -28.22 -4.70
N TYR A 72 6.23 -28.78 -3.51
CA TYR A 72 5.39 -28.22 -2.46
C TYR A 72 5.99 -28.46 -1.09
N HIS A 73 6.02 -27.41 -0.27
CA HIS A 73 6.44 -27.51 1.11
C HIS A 73 5.66 -26.50 1.97
N LEU A 74 4.72 -27.00 2.78
CA LEU A 74 3.82 -26.17 3.58
C LEU A 74 4.56 -25.20 4.51
N VAL A 75 5.62 -25.65 5.20
CA VAL A 75 6.39 -24.77 6.09
C VAL A 75 7.04 -23.60 5.32
N ILE A 76 7.64 -23.86 4.16
CA ILE A 76 8.24 -22.84 3.30
C ILE A 76 7.16 -21.86 2.80
N ALA A 77 5.97 -22.36 2.44
CA ALA A 77 4.83 -21.53 2.04
C ALA A 77 4.40 -20.58 3.16
N LEU A 78 4.23 -21.09 4.39
CA LEU A 78 3.81 -20.32 5.54
C LEU A 78 4.89 -19.30 5.97
N LEU A 79 6.16 -19.67 5.89
CA LEU A 79 7.27 -18.77 6.17
C LEU A 79 7.39 -17.67 5.11
N ALA A 80 7.24 -17.98 3.82
CA ALA A 80 7.22 -16.99 2.75
C ALA A 80 6.05 -16.00 2.93
N LEU A 81 4.87 -16.50 3.29
CA LEU A 81 3.70 -15.67 3.60
C LEU A 81 3.95 -14.78 4.83
N ALA A 82 4.53 -15.33 5.89
CA ALA A 82 4.89 -14.59 7.09
C ALA A 82 5.88 -13.46 6.78
N VAL A 83 6.94 -13.73 6.00
CA VAL A 83 7.88 -12.72 5.53
C VAL A 83 7.15 -11.61 4.78
N ALA A 84 6.37 -11.95 3.75
CA ALA A 84 5.70 -10.97 2.92
C ALA A 84 4.74 -10.08 3.74
N VAL A 85 3.91 -10.68 4.59
CA VAL A 85 2.92 -9.96 5.41
C VAL A 85 3.60 -9.10 6.48
N LEU A 86 4.55 -9.65 7.24
CA LEU A 86 5.21 -8.91 8.34
C LEU A 86 6.04 -7.75 7.81
N LEU A 87 6.78 -7.95 6.70
CA LEU A 87 7.49 -6.86 6.05
C LEU A 87 6.51 -5.80 5.55
N GLN A 88 5.43 -6.17 4.86
CA GLN A 88 4.45 -5.21 4.37
C GLN A 88 3.80 -4.40 5.51
N MET A 89 3.42 -5.05 6.60
CA MET A 89 2.90 -4.37 7.79
C MET A 89 3.93 -3.43 8.39
N GLY A 90 5.17 -3.89 8.58
CA GLY A 90 6.26 -3.09 9.15
C GLY A 90 6.56 -1.84 8.32
N VAL A 91 6.57 -1.96 7.00
CA VAL A 91 6.79 -0.85 6.05
C VAL A 91 5.63 0.13 6.07
N ASN A 92 4.39 -0.35 6.14
CA ASN A 92 3.22 0.52 6.27
C ASN A 92 3.25 1.36 7.54
N VAL A 93 3.63 0.76 8.68
CA VAL A 93 3.78 1.46 9.97
C VAL A 93 4.99 2.40 9.95
N ALA A 94 6.11 2.00 9.34
CA ALA A 94 7.29 2.85 9.18
C ALA A 94 7.00 4.09 8.32
N ASN A 95 6.21 3.93 7.27
CA ASN A 95 5.73 5.03 6.43
C ASN A 95 4.80 5.96 7.21
N ASP A 96 3.91 5.42 8.06
CA ASP A 96 3.06 6.21 8.94
C ASP A 96 3.89 7.11 9.87
N TYR A 97 4.89 6.52 10.54
CA TYR A 97 5.84 7.23 11.39
C TYR A 97 6.60 8.33 10.63
N SER A 98 7.23 7.98 9.51
CA SER A 98 8.15 8.88 8.80
C SER A 98 7.44 10.11 8.25
N ASP A 99 6.25 9.93 7.67
CA ASP A 99 5.48 11.05 7.11
C ASP A 99 4.79 11.88 8.21
N GLY A 100 4.39 11.23 9.32
CA GLY A 100 3.82 11.90 10.49
C GLY A 100 4.82 12.83 11.18
N VAL A 101 6.09 12.41 11.30
CA VAL A 101 7.17 13.22 11.88
C VAL A 101 7.60 14.36 10.94
N ARG A 102 7.58 14.13 9.61
CA ARG A 102 7.96 15.15 8.61
C ARG A 102 6.92 16.25 8.39
N GLY A 103 5.72 16.12 8.97
CA GLY A 103 4.66 17.13 8.87
C GLY A 103 3.93 17.17 7.52
N THR A 104 4.18 16.20 6.63
CA THR A 104 3.50 16.05 5.32
C THR A 104 2.00 15.75 5.41
N ASP A 105 1.47 15.50 6.62
CA ASP A 105 0.10 15.04 6.85
C ASP A 105 -0.82 16.08 7.53
N LEU A 106 -0.44 17.38 7.57
CA LEU A 106 -1.27 18.42 8.20
C LEU A 106 -2.58 18.71 7.42
N GLU A 107 -2.59 18.52 6.10
CA GLU A 107 -3.75 18.70 5.22
C GLU A 107 -3.88 17.53 4.23
N ARG A 108 -4.11 16.30 4.74
CA ARG A 108 -4.22 15.10 3.89
C ARG A 108 -5.68 14.67 3.64
N THR A 109 -5.98 14.30 2.40
CA THR A 109 -7.30 13.81 1.94
C THR A 109 -7.43 12.27 1.92
N GLY A 110 -6.35 11.55 2.24
CA GLY A 110 -6.31 10.09 2.35
C GLY A 110 -6.69 9.54 3.74
N PRO A 111 -6.58 8.20 3.95
CA PRO A 111 -6.87 7.58 5.24
C PRO A 111 -6.05 8.23 6.37
N ARG A 112 -6.66 8.34 7.55
CA ARG A 112 -6.01 8.90 8.74
C ARG A 112 -4.80 8.05 9.11
N ARG A 113 -3.70 8.70 9.45
CA ARG A 113 -2.47 8.08 9.95
C ARG A 113 -2.43 8.15 11.46
N ILE A 114 -2.07 7.05 12.12
CA ILE A 114 -2.10 6.98 13.58
C ILE A 114 -1.18 8.04 14.22
N THR A 115 -0.01 8.31 13.61
CA THR A 115 0.98 9.29 14.09
C THR A 115 0.45 10.73 14.03
N SER A 116 -0.37 11.07 13.03
CA SER A 116 -0.90 12.42 12.87
C SER A 116 -2.31 12.59 13.46
N SER A 117 -3.11 11.53 13.60
CA SER A 117 -4.51 11.60 14.03
C SER A 117 -4.76 11.26 15.50
N THR A 118 -3.81 10.64 16.20
CA THR A 118 -3.96 10.23 17.60
C THR A 118 -2.89 10.85 18.50
N ALA A 119 -3.07 10.75 19.82
CA ALA A 119 -2.08 11.16 20.82
C ALA A 119 -0.97 10.11 21.02
N VAL A 120 -0.76 9.19 20.07
CA VAL A 120 0.33 8.22 20.13
C VAL A 120 1.68 8.95 20.06
N ASP A 121 2.62 8.50 20.90
CA ASP A 121 4.01 8.91 20.77
C ASP A 121 4.61 8.32 19.47
N PRO A 122 5.13 9.14 18.54
CA PRO A 122 5.80 8.65 17.33
C PRO A 122 6.88 7.60 17.61
N ALA A 123 7.59 7.67 18.74
CA ALA A 123 8.59 6.67 19.11
C ALA A 123 7.98 5.25 19.27
N ARG A 124 6.72 5.15 19.74
CA ARG A 124 6.01 3.87 19.82
C ARG A 124 5.67 3.33 18.43
N VAL A 125 5.22 4.19 17.51
CA VAL A 125 4.94 3.80 16.12
C VAL A 125 6.20 3.27 15.43
N ARG A 126 7.34 3.96 15.62
CA ARG A 126 8.65 3.48 15.15
C ARG A 126 9.01 2.12 15.75
N THR A 127 8.80 1.93 17.05
CA THR A 127 9.10 0.66 17.72
C THR A 127 8.27 -0.48 17.14
N VAL A 128 6.97 -0.28 16.93
CA VAL A 128 6.09 -1.28 16.30
C VAL A 128 6.57 -1.62 14.88
N ALA A 129 6.96 -0.62 14.09
CA ALA A 129 7.52 -0.86 12.76
C ALA A 129 8.79 -1.72 12.82
N ILE A 130 9.73 -1.41 13.72
CA ILE A 130 10.98 -2.18 13.89
C ILE A 130 10.69 -3.61 14.34
N VAL A 131 9.75 -3.82 15.27
CA VAL A 131 9.36 -5.16 15.72
C VAL A 131 8.77 -5.98 14.57
N LEU A 132 7.85 -5.41 13.78
CA LEU A 132 7.26 -6.09 12.62
C LEU A 132 8.32 -6.46 11.58
N LEU A 133 9.24 -5.54 11.26
CA LEU A 133 10.36 -5.81 10.34
C LEU A 133 11.31 -6.88 10.90
N GLY A 134 11.59 -6.84 12.20
CA GLY A 134 12.43 -7.83 12.89
C GLY A 134 11.81 -9.23 12.89
N LEU A 135 10.50 -9.33 13.13
CA LEU A 135 9.76 -10.60 13.01
C LEU A 135 9.76 -11.11 11.57
N GLY A 136 9.58 -10.23 10.58
CA GLY A 136 9.70 -10.57 9.16
C GLY A 136 11.10 -11.08 8.80
N ALA A 137 12.15 -10.45 9.33
CA ALA A 137 13.53 -10.88 9.14
C ALA A 137 13.79 -12.25 9.81
N ALA A 138 13.26 -12.48 11.02
CA ALA A 138 13.37 -13.79 11.69
C ALA A 138 12.66 -14.89 10.89
N ALA A 139 11.46 -14.62 10.35
CA ALA A 139 10.77 -15.54 9.44
C ALA A 139 11.60 -15.79 8.16
N GLY A 140 12.29 -14.78 7.64
CA GLY A 140 13.19 -14.90 6.49
C GLY A 140 14.42 -15.76 6.77
N VAL A 141 14.99 -15.65 7.98
CA VAL A 141 16.06 -16.53 8.44
C VAL A 141 15.58 -17.97 8.55
N ALA A 142 14.42 -18.20 9.17
CA ALA A 142 13.81 -19.53 9.24
C ALA A 142 13.54 -20.09 7.84
N LEU A 143 13.05 -19.26 6.91
CA LEU A 143 12.82 -19.64 5.51
C LEU A 143 14.12 -20.10 4.85
N ALA A 144 15.21 -19.34 4.98
CA ALA A 144 16.51 -19.68 4.40
C ALA A 144 17.10 -20.98 4.99
N VAL A 145 16.92 -21.20 6.29
CA VAL A 145 17.34 -22.44 6.97
C VAL A 145 16.53 -23.63 6.47
N VAL A 146 15.20 -23.54 6.41
CA VAL A 146 14.36 -24.68 6.00
C VAL A 146 14.53 -24.99 4.51
N SER A 147 14.65 -23.95 3.66
CA SER A 147 14.85 -24.13 2.22
C SER A 147 16.29 -24.43 1.81
N GLN A 148 17.26 -24.24 2.71
CA GLN A 148 18.71 -24.24 2.45
C GLN A 148 19.16 -23.17 1.43
N GLN A 149 18.32 -22.19 1.12
CA GLN A 149 18.61 -21.13 0.15
C GLN A 149 19.15 -19.87 0.84
N TRP A 150 20.40 -19.93 1.32
CA TRP A 150 21.03 -18.88 2.11
C TRP A 150 21.13 -17.51 1.42
N TRP A 151 21.23 -17.49 0.09
CA TRP A 151 21.29 -16.24 -0.68
C TRP A 151 19.98 -15.42 -0.58
N LEU A 152 18.85 -16.04 -0.21
CA LEU A 152 17.59 -15.32 0.06
C LEU A 152 17.70 -14.35 1.24
N LEU A 153 18.68 -14.53 2.14
CA LEU A 153 18.98 -13.55 3.19
C LEU A 153 19.44 -12.22 2.60
N ALA A 154 20.27 -12.26 1.54
CA ALA A 154 20.71 -11.06 0.84
C ALA A 154 19.53 -10.37 0.14
N VAL A 155 18.62 -11.13 -0.45
CA VAL A 155 17.38 -10.62 -1.06
C VAL A 155 16.48 -9.97 -0.01
N GLY A 156 16.29 -10.63 1.15
CA GLY A 156 15.50 -10.09 2.26
C GLY A 156 16.09 -8.80 2.81
N ALA A 157 17.41 -8.74 3.00
CA ALA A 157 18.12 -7.52 3.41
C ALA A 157 17.93 -6.40 2.38
N ALA A 158 18.03 -6.70 1.08
CA ALA A 158 17.77 -5.74 0.01
C ALA A 158 16.31 -5.23 0.04
N CYS A 159 15.33 -6.10 0.30
CA CYS A 159 13.92 -5.70 0.42
C CYS A 159 13.67 -4.76 1.61
N ILE A 160 14.28 -5.04 2.77
CA ILE A 160 14.21 -4.16 3.95
C ILE A 160 14.87 -2.81 3.65
N ALA A 161 16.02 -2.81 2.97
CA ALA A 161 16.71 -1.58 2.57
C ALA A 161 15.87 -0.75 1.58
N LEU A 162 15.30 -1.38 0.55
CA LEU A 162 14.39 -0.73 -0.40
C LEU A 162 13.20 -0.14 0.35
N ALA A 163 12.59 -0.88 1.27
CA ALA A 163 11.46 -0.35 2.00
C ALA A 163 11.80 0.86 2.87
N TRP A 164 12.98 0.86 3.51
CA TRP A 164 13.45 2.02 4.28
C TRP A 164 13.78 3.22 3.40
N LEU A 165 14.43 3.00 2.25
CA LEU A 165 14.83 4.04 1.31
C LEU A 165 13.67 4.58 0.46
N TYR A 166 12.48 3.98 0.54
CA TYR A 166 11.31 4.44 -0.18
C TYR A 166 10.82 5.80 0.31
N THR A 167 10.73 5.97 1.63
CA THR A 167 10.31 7.20 2.31
C THR A 167 11.39 7.76 3.23
N GLY A 168 12.27 6.92 3.76
CA GLY A 168 13.35 7.29 4.67
C GLY A 168 14.63 7.76 3.95
N GLY A 169 15.54 8.32 4.73
CA GLY A 169 16.82 8.86 4.24
C GLY A 169 16.74 10.25 3.60
N PRO A 170 17.89 10.79 3.15
CA PRO A 170 17.98 12.15 2.59
C PRO A 170 17.46 12.27 1.16
N ARG A 171 17.35 11.15 0.41
CA ARG A 171 16.91 11.10 -0.98
C ARG A 171 16.00 9.88 -1.22
N PRO A 172 14.74 9.93 -0.73
CA PRO A 172 13.82 8.80 -0.87
C PRO A 172 13.51 8.53 -2.35
N TYR A 173 13.72 7.31 -2.83
CA TYR A 173 13.53 7.00 -4.26
C TYR A 173 12.07 7.14 -4.71
N GLY A 174 11.12 7.05 -3.78
CA GLY A 174 9.70 7.31 -4.04
C GLY A 174 9.44 8.71 -4.59
N TYR A 175 10.38 9.65 -4.41
CA TYR A 175 10.26 11.02 -4.90
C TYR A 175 10.84 11.19 -6.31
N TYR A 176 11.41 10.14 -6.90
CA TYR A 176 12.10 10.16 -8.19
C TYR A 176 11.47 9.22 -9.23
N GLY A 177 10.20 8.84 -9.06
CA GLY A 177 9.45 8.08 -10.07
C GLY A 177 9.84 6.62 -10.18
N LEU A 178 10.63 6.12 -9.22
CA LEU A 178 11.05 4.72 -9.15
C LEU A 178 10.08 3.84 -8.35
N GLY A 179 9.06 4.43 -7.72
CA GLY A 179 8.13 3.72 -6.84
C GLY A 179 7.41 2.57 -7.53
N GLU A 180 6.85 2.82 -8.71
CA GLU A 180 6.10 1.84 -9.49
C GLU A 180 7.00 0.69 -10.00
N ILE A 181 8.24 1.00 -10.41
CA ILE A 181 9.23 0.01 -10.85
C ILE A 181 9.66 -0.88 -9.69
N VAL A 182 9.98 -0.28 -8.53
CA VAL A 182 10.37 -1.06 -7.35
C VAL A 182 9.19 -1.90 -6.84
N ALA A 183 7.96 -1.38 -6.90
CA ALA A 183 6.77 -2.17 -6.55
C ALA A 183 6.59 -3.36 -7.50
N PHE A 184 6.78 -3.17 -8.80
CA PHE A 184 6.76 -4.26 -9.79
C PHE A 184 7.80 -5.33 -9.44
N LEU A 185 9.03 -4.93 -9.15
CA LEU A 185 10.11 -5.86 -8.84
C LEU A 185 9.90 -6.57 -7.50
N VAL A 186 9.57 -5.86 -6.42
CA VAL A 186 9.47 -6.44 -5.08
C VAL A 186 8.24 -7.32 -4.94
N PHE A 187 7.05 -6.80 -5.28
CA PHE A 187 5.80 -7.55 -5.10
C PHE A 187 5.52 -8.51 -6.26
N GLY A 188 6.08 -8.28 -7.44
CA GLY A 188 5.94 -9.19 -8.57
C GLY A 188 7.08 -10.19 -8.62
N MET A 189 8.20 -9.75 -9.20
CA MET A 189 9.32 -10.63 -9.53
C MET A 189 9.91 -11.30 -8.28
N ILE A 190 10.27 -10.54 -7.25
CA ILE A 190 10.94 -11.06 -6.06
C ILE A 190 9.99 -11.92 -5.23
N ALA A 191 8.77 -11.47 -4.94
CA ALA A 191 7.85 -12.22 -4.09
C ALA A 191 7.40 -13.54 -4.75
N VAL A 192 7.03 -13.54 -6.03
CA VAL A 192 6.61 -14.77 -6.73
C VAL A 192 7.81 -15.71 -6.92
N ASN A 193 8.89 -15.23 -7.53
CA ASN A 193 10.05 -16.09 -7.85
C ASN A 193 10.85 -16.48 -6.62
N GLY A 194 10.90 -15.65 -5.58
CA GLY A 194 11.52 -15.98 -4.30
C GLY A 194 10.76 -17.11 -3.59
N THR A 195 9.43 -17.11 -3.65
CA THR A 195 8.61 -18.21 -3.13
C THR A 195 8.89 -19.51 -3.88
N VAL A 196 8.90 -19.46 -5.22
CA VAL A 196 9.19 -20.64 -6.06
C VAL A 196 10.61 -21.15 -5.84
N PHE A 197 11.60 -20.26 -5.80
CA PHE A 197 12.99 -20.64 -5.57
C PHE A 197 13.21 -21.23 -4.18
N ALA A 198 12.55 -20.71 -3.15
CA ALA A 198 12.62 -21.29 -1.81
C ALA A 198 12.11 -22.75 -1.79
N MET A 199 11.15 -23.10 -2.65
CA MET A 199 10.62 -24.47 -2.74
C MET A 199 11.42 -25.38 -3.67
N LEU A 200 11.89 -24.86 -4.81
CA LEU A 200 12.47 -25.66 -5.89
C LEU A 200 13.98 -25.53 -6.05
N GLY A 201 14.61 -24.50 -5.48
CA GLY A 201 16.00 -24.14 -5.74
C GLY A 201 16.25 -23.59 -7.15
N ARG A 202 15.19 -23.28 -7.92
CA ARG A 202 15.25 -22.71 -9.27
C ARG A 202 14.02 -21.85 -9.56
N TRP A 203 14.11 -20.99 -10.57
CA TRP A 203 12.94 -20.31 -11.14
C TRP A 203 12.26 -21.18 -12.20
N THR A 204 11.01 -20.88 -12.50
CA THR A 204 10.25 -21.48 -13.60
C THR A 204 9.83 -20.40 -14.59
N GLU A 205 9.52 -20.77 -15.83
CA GLU A 205 9.01 -19.82 -16.82
C GLU A 205 7.69 -19.21 -16.33
N ASP A 206 6.81 -20.04 -15.76
CA ASP A 206 5.56 -19.60 -15.15
C ASP A 206 5.78 -18.63 -14.00
N SER A 207 6.79 -18.84 -13.14
CA SER A 207 7.07 -17.94 -12.03
C SER A 207 7.54 -16.56 -12.50
N LEU A 208 8.27 -16.50 -13.61
CA LEU A 208 8.71 -15.24 -14.21
C LEU A 208 7.55 -14.49 -14.84
N VAL A 209 6.72 -15.18 -15.63
CA VAL A 209 5.58 -14.60 -16.34
C VAL A 209 4.48 -14.16 -15.36
N LEU A 210 4.12 -15.01 -14.40
CA LEU A 210 3.14 -14.67 -13.36
C LEU A 210 3.70 -13.67 -12.34
N GLY A 211 5.02 -13.68 -12.11
CA GLY A 211 5.73 -12.63 -11.37
C GLY A 211 5.54 -11.26 -12.02
N ALA A 212 5.68 -11.18 -13.35
CA ALA A 212 5.41 -9.95 -14.09
C ALA A 212 3.95 -9.52 -13.99
N ALA A 213 2.99 -10.46 -14.07
CA ALA A 213 1.57 -10.17 -13.89
C ALA A 213 1.27 -9.56 -12.50
N MET A 214 1.82 -10.14 -11.43
CA MET A 214 1.67 -9.59 -10.07
C MET A 214 2.39 -8.26 -9.90
N GLY A 215 3.53 -8.09 -10.57
CA GLY A 215 4.26 -6.81 -10.61
C GLY A 215 3.46 -5.70 -11.29
N CYS A 216 2.73 -6.01 -12.37
CA CYS A 216 1.85 -5.04 -13.03
C CYS A 216 0.75 -4.54 -12.09
N PHE A 217 0.10 -5.43 -11.32
CA PHE A 217 -0.86 -5.03 -10.29
C PHE A 217 -0.22 -4.16 -9.20
N ALA A 218 1.00 -4.49 -8.76
CA ALA A 218 1.74 -3.69 -7.79
C ALA A 218 2.00 -2.26 -8.29
N ALA A 219 2.48 -2.15 -9.53
CA ALA A 219 2.73 -0.88 -10.18
C ALA A 219 1.42 -0.10 -10.39
N ALA A 220 0.33 -0.75 -10.79
CA ALA A 220 -0.98 -0.12 -10.94
C ALA A 220 -1.50 0.46 -9.61
N LEU A 221 -1.37 -0.30 -8.51
CA LEU A 221 -1.79 0.12 -7.18
C LEU A 221 -0.98 1.33 -6.67
N MET A 222 0.32 1.36 -6.94
CA MET A 222 1.17 2.53 -6.66
C MET A 222 0.82 3.72 -7.56
N LEU A 223 0.59 3.48 -8.84
CA LEU A 223 0.30 4.52 -9.82
C LEU A 223 -1.03 5.22 -9.54
N VAL A 224 -2.08 4.48 -9.16
CA VAL A 224 -3.37 5.08 -8.78
C VAL A 224 -3.25 5.90 -7.49
N ASN A 225 -2.40 5.47 -6.55
CA ASN A 225 -2.09 6.23 -5.34
C ASN A 225 -1.37 7.55 -5.68
N ASN A 226 -0.40 7.52 -6.60
CA ASN A 226 0.33 8.70 -7.04
C ASN A 226 -0.53 9.63 -7.93
N LEU A 227 -1.47 9.08 -8.70
CA LEU A 227 -2.46 9.85 -9.47
C LEU A 227 -3.39 10.66 -8.57
N ARG A 228 -3.78 10.09 -7.41
CA ARG A 228 -4.58 10.77 -6.40
C ARG A 228 -3.87 12.00 -5.84
N ASP A 229 -2.56 11.86 -5.61
CA ASP A 229 -1.75 12.84 -4.88
C ASP A 229 -0.92 13.74 -5.84
N VAL A 230 -1.20 13.72 -7.15
CA VAL A 230 -0.36 14.35 -8.19
C VAL A 230 -0.21 15.87 -8.04
N ASP A 231 -1.25 16.58 -7.59
CA ASP A 231 -1.17 18.05 -7.41
C ASP A 231 -0.31 18.39 -6.19
N SER A 232 -0.52 17.69 -5.07
CA SER A 232 0.27 17.89 -3.85
C SER A 232 1.73 17.45 -4.05
N ASP A 233 1.96 16.37 -4.79
CA ASP A 233 3.30 15.90 -5.13
C ASP A 233 4.03 16.90 -6.03
N ARG A 234 3.34 17.49 -7.02
CA ARG A 234 3.89 18.55 -7.87
C ARG A 234 4.23 19.80 -7.05
N ALA A 235 3.34 20.24 -6.16
CA ALA A 235 3.58 21.39 -5.28
C ALA A 235 4.76 21.16 -4.32
N ALA A 236 4.95 19.92 -3.86
CA ALA A 236 6.08 19.52 -3.02
C ALA A 236 7.38 19.24 -3.79
N GLY A 237 7.40 19.44 -5.12
CA GLY A 237 8.58 19.20 -5.96
C GLY A 237 8.96 17.73 -6.15
N LYS A 238 8.06 16.79 -5.85
CA LYS A 238 8.28 15.35 -6.09
C LYS A 238 8.14 15.05 -7.58
N ARG A 239 8.94 14.08 -8.04
CA ARG A 239 8.97 13.61 -9.44
C ARG A 239 8.41 12.20 -9.54
N THR A 240 7.14 11.99 -9.17
CA THR A 240 6.44 10.71 -9.38
C THR A 240 6.06 10.51 -10.85
N ILE A 241 5.76 9.28 -11.29
CA ILE A 241 5.38 9.02 -12.70
C ILE A 241 4.26 9.97 -13.17
N PRO A 242 3.14 10.15 -12.46
CA PRO A 242 2.07 11.08 -12.88
C PRO A 242 2.52 12.54 -13.00
N THR A 243 3.49 12.99 -12.21
CA THR A 243 4.04 14.35 -12.33
C THR A 243 4.93 14.51 -13.56
N LEU A 244 5.61 13.44 -13.99
CA LEU A 244 6.54 13.41 -15.11
C LEU A 244 5.84 13.27 -16.46
N ILE A 245 4.94 12.27 -16.59
CA ILE A 245 4.27 11.97 -17.87
C ILE A 245 2.89 12.63 -18.01
N GLY A 246 2.39 13.25 -16.94
CA GLY A 246 1.08 13.89 -16.89
C GLY A 246 -0.07 12.91 -16.61
N ARG A 247 -1.23 13.48 -16.25
CA ARG A 247 -2.40 12.71 -15.80
C ARG A 247 -2.95 11.76 -16.85
N VAL A 248 -3.04 12.20 -18.11
CA VAL A 248 -3.65 11.40 -19.19
C VAL A 248 -2.82 10.16 -19.46
N ALA A 249 -1.51 10.31 -19.68
CA ALA A 249 -0.61 9.19 -19.90
C ALA A 249 -0.55 8.25 -18.68
N ALA A 250 -0.55 8.78 -17.46
CA ALA A 250 -0.58 7.97 -16.24
C ALA A 250 -1.89 7.17 -16.09
N LYS A 251 -3.05 7.72 -16.49
CA LYS A 251 -4.32 6.97 -16.52
C LYS A 251 -4.29 5.84 -17.56
N VAL A 252 -3.71 6.09 -18.74
CA VAL A 252 -3.53 5.05 -19.78
C VAL A 252 -2.59 3.95 -19.28
N LEU A 253 -1.45 4.32 -18.70
CA LEU A 253 -0.50 3.39 -18.11
C LEU A 253 -1.14 2.53 -17.02
N TYR A 254 -1.97 3.12 -16.15
CA TYR A 254 -2.73 2.36 -15.16
C TYR A 254 -3.65 1.33 -15.81
N GLY A 255 -4.37 1.70 -16.87
CA GLY A 255 -5.22 0.77 -17.63
C GLY A 255 -4.42 -0.38 -18.23
N ILE A 256 -3.27 -0.10 -18.83
CA ILE A 256 -2.36 -1.12 -19.38
C ILE A 256 -1.90 -2.07 -18.27
N LEU A 257 -1.38 -1.55 -17.16
CA LEU A 257 -0.89 -2.35 -16.03
C LEU A 257 -2.00 -3.21 -15.40
N MET A 258 -3.25 -2.74 -15.41
CA MET A 258 -4.39 -3.53 -14.93
C MET A 258 -4.80 -4.65 -15.89
N LEU A 259 -4.60 -4.48 -17.20
CA LEU A 259 -5.11 -5.41 -18.21
C LEU A 259 -4.07 -6.42 -18.72
N VAL A 260 -2.78 -6.08 -18.70
CA VAL A 260 -1.69 -7.01 -19.08
C VAL A 260 -1.73 -8.35 -18.32
N PRO A 261 -1.98 -8.39 -16.99
CA PRO A 261 -2.12 -9.65 -16.26
C PRO A 261 -3.18 -10.61 -16.82
N PHE A 262 -4.27 -10.05 -17.35
CA PHE A 262 -5.34 -10.85 -17.96
C PHE A 262 -4.97 -11.34 -19.35
N GLY A 263 -4.19 -10.58 -20.11
CA GLY A 263 -3.61 -11.06 -21.37
C GLY A 263 -2.65 -12.24 -21.13
N ILE A 264 -1.82 -12.14 -20.09
CA ILE A 264 -0.93 -13.23 -19.65
C ILE A 264 -1.77 -14.46 -19.28
N VAL A 265 -2.71 -14.32 -18.35
CA VAL A 265 -3.51 -15.46 -17.88
C VAL A 265 -4.43 -16.01 -18.96
N ALA A 266 -4.90 -15.22 -19.93
CA ALA A 266 -5.72 -15.74 -21.04
C ALA A 266 -4.98 -16.81 -21.86
N ILE A 267 -3.65 -16.69 -22.00
CA ILE A 267 -2.82 -17.71 -22.66
C ILE A 267 -2.83 -19.02 -21.86
N TYR A 268 -2.73 -18.94 -20.54
CA TYR A 268 -2.80 -20.09 -19.63
C TYR A 268 -4.23 -20.60 -19.38
N ALA A 269 -5.25 -19.75 -19.58
CA ALA A 269 -6.60 -19.99 -19.11
C ALA A 269 -7.23 -21.21 -19.79
N LEU A 270 -6.89 -21.48 -21.05
CA LEU A 270 -7.39 -22.64 -21.78
C LEU A 270 -6.68 -23.94 -21.39
N ALA A 271 -5.46 -23.84 -20.84
CA ALA A 271 -4.63 -24.97 -20.47
C ALA A 271 -4.83 -25.43 -19.02
N LEU A 272 -5.43 -24.62 -18.14
CA LEU A 272 -5.60 -24.93 -16.72
C LEU A 272 -7.05 -25.24 -16.36
N ALA A 273 -7.28 -26.25 -15.50
CA ALA A 273 -8.60 -26.72 -15.05
C ALA A 273 -9.57 -25.61 -14.62
N TYR A 274 -9.03 -24.57 -13.98
CA TYR A 274 -9.81 -23.41 -13.50
C TYR A 274 -9.35 -22.08 -14.11
N GLY A 275 -8.50 -22.12 -15.13
CA GLY A 275 -7.95 -20.96 -15.81
C GLY A 275 -9.01 -19.95 -16.28
N PRO A 276 -10.14 -20.36 -16.89
CA PRO A 276 -11.15 -19.42 -17.38
C PRO A 276 -11.86 -18.67 -16.23
N PHE A 277 -11.96 -19.26 -15.04
CA PHE A 277 -12.58 -18.62 -13.89
C PHE A 277 -11.76 -17.44 -13.35
N VAL A 278 -10.43 -17.45 -13.57
CA VAL A 278 -9.58 -16.30 -13.22
C VAL A 278 -9.96 -15.06 -14.03
N LEU A 279 -10.45 -15.23 -15.25
CA LEU A 279 -10.91 -14.11 -16.09
C LEU A 279 -12.17 -13.43 -15.53
N LEU A 280 -12.94 -14.07 -14.65
CA LEU A 280 -14.09 -13.44 -13.99
C LEU A 280 -13.66 -12.26 -13.10
N VAL A 281 -12.39 -12.19 -12.70
CA VAL A 281 -11.85 -11.04 -11.97
C VAL A 281 -11.89 -9.74 -12.79
N LEU A 282 -12.06 -9.83 -14.13
CA LEU A 282 -12.34 -8.67 -14.98
C LEU A 282 -13.58 -7.90 -14.55
N VAL A 283 -14.56 -8.54 -13.90
CA VAL A 283 -15.75 -7.87 -13.35
C VAL A 283 -15.38 -6.84 -12.27
N VAL A 284 -14.23 -7.01 -11.60
CA VAL A 284 -13.68 -6.05 -10.63
C VAL A 284 -12.65 -5.13 -11.28
N ALA A 285 -11.78 -5.66 -12.15
CA ALA A 285 -10.70 -4.90 -12.77
C ALA A 285 -11.20 -3.85 -13.77
N LEU A 286 -12.18 -4.19 -14.63
CA LEU A 286 -12.70 -3.28 -15.65
C LEU A 286 -13.36 -2.03 -15.03
N PRO A 287 -14.22 -2.13 -14.00
CA PRO A 287 -14.71 -0.94 -13.31
C PRO A 287 -13.59 -0.07 -12.74
N ALA A 288 -12.52 -0.67 -12.20
CA ALA A 288 -11.38 0.10 -11.69
C ALA A 288 -10.68 0.90 -12.81
N VAL A 289 -10.50 0.30 -13.99
CA VAL A 289 -9.94 0.97 -15.18
C VAL A 289 -10.84 2.11 -15.65
N VAL A 290 -12.15 1.87 -15.77
CA VAL A 290 -13.12 2.89 -16.19
C VAL A 290 -13.18 4.05 -15.19
N ILE A 291 -13.18 3.76 -13.89
CA ILE A 291 -13.18 4.79 -12.84
C ILE A 291 -11.92 5.66 -12.95
N VAL A 292 -10.72 5.07 -13.10
CA VAL A 292 -9.49 5.87 -13.22
C VAL A 292 -9.45 6.68 -14.52
N ALA A 293 -9.89 6.12 -15.64
CA ALA A 293 -9.99 6.83 -16.91
C ALA A 293 -10.86 8.10 -16.75
N MET A 294 -12.03 7.95 -16.13
CA MET A 294 -13.00 9.03 -15.93
C MET A 294 -12.78 9.88 -14.66
N ALA A 295 -11.80 9.52 -13.82
CA ALA A 295 -11.61 10.13 -12.51
C ALA A 295 -11.44 11.65 -12.59
N ARG A 296 -12.19 12.36 -11.76
CA ARG A 296 -12.13 13.83 -11.58
C ARG A 296 -11.85 14.23 -10.14
N THR A 297 -12.16 13.35 -9.20
CA THR A 297 -12.06 13.63 -7.76
C THR A 297 -11.11 12.67 -7.06
N THR A 298 -10.62 13.07 -5.89
CA THR A 298 -9.81 12.21 -5.00
C THR A 298 -10.57 10.92 -4.61
N ARG A 299 -11.90 10.99 -4.46
CA ARG A 299 -12.72 9.83 -4.09
C ARG A 299 -12.70 8.74 -5.16
N ASP A 300 -12.68 9.12 -6.43
CA ASP A 300 -12.62 8.17 -7.55
C ASP A 300 -11.35 7.31 -7.45
N TYR A 301 -10.20 7.94 -7.19
CA TYR A 301 -8.93 7.22 -7.01
C TYR A 301 -8.91 6.34 -5.76
N VAL A 302 -9.58 6.74 -4.66
CA VAL A 302 -9.70 5.90 -3.45
C VAL A 302 -10.55 4.66 -3.72
N THR A 303 -11.65 4.80 -4.48
CA THR A 303 -12.48 3.67 -4.91
C THR A 303 -11.69 2.75 -5.83
N ALA A 304 -11.01 3.29 -6.84
CA ALA A 304 -10.18 2.53 -7.75
C ALA A 304 -9.04 1.79 -7.03
N LEU A 305 -8.40 2.42 -6.03
CA LEU A 305 -7.39 1.77 -5.20
C LEU A 305 -7.95 0.53 -4.47
N GLY A 306 -9.17 0.63 -3.95
CA GLY A 306 -9.86 -0.49 -3.32
C GLY A 306 -10.15 -1.64 -4.30
N LEU A 307 -10.65 -1.31 -5.48
CA LEU A 307 -10.92 -2.30 -6.55
C LEU A 307 -9.65 -2.92 -7.10
N THR A 308 -8.57 -2.14 -7.25
CA THR A 308 -7.25 -2.64 -7.66
C THR A 308 -6.74 -3.68 -6.68
N SER A 309 -6.81 -3.37 -5.38
CA SER A 309 -6.40 -4.28 -4.31
C SER A 309 -7.24 -5.57 -4.32
N LEU A 310 -8.56 -5.46 -4.47
CA LEU A 310 -9.45 -6.60 -4.53
C LEU A 310 -9.19 -7.45 -5.78
N ALA A 311 -9.03 -6.83 -6.95
CA ALA A 311 -8.67 -7.51 -8.20
C ALA A 311 -7.34 -8.25 -8.05
N THR A 312 -6.33 -7.63 -7.44
CA THR A 312 -5.03 -8.28 -7.16
C THR A 312 -5.19 -9.50 -6.26
N LEU A 313 -6.03 -9.41 -5.22
CA LEU A 313 -6.33 -10.54 -4.32
C LEU A 313 -7.00 -11.69 -5.06
N LEU A 314 -8.12 -11.40 -5.73
CA LEU A 314 -8.90 -12.41 -6.44
C LEU A 314 -8.11 -13.04 -7.60
N PHE A 315 -7.34 -12.25 -8.33
CA PHE A 315 -6.48 -12.74 -9.40
C PHE A 315 -5.41 -13.67 -8.84
N GLY A 316 -4.65 -13.23 -7.84
CA GLY A 316 -3.57 -14.05 -7.27
C GLY A 316 -4.05 -15.37 -6.68
N LEU A 317 -5.14 -15.34 -5.89
CA LEU A 317 -5.73 -16.55 -5.33
C LEU A 317 -6.35 -17.44 -6.41
N GLY A 318 -7.05 -16.85 -7.38
CA GLY A 318 -7.65 -17.58 -8.50
C GLY A 318 -6.60 -18.28 -9.36
N THR A 319 -5.52 -17.57 -9.71
CA THR A 319 -4.38 -18.14 -10.45
C THR A 319 -3.70 -19.24 -9.65
N ALA A 320 -3.49 -19.05 -8.33
CA ALA A 320 -2.94 -20.10 -7.48
C ALA A 320 -3.81 -21.37 -7.51
N VAL A 321 -5.12 -21.23 -7.33
CA VAL A 321 -6.06 -22.37 -7.41
C VAL A 321 -6.06 -23.02 -8.80
N ALA A 322 -6.00 -22.23 -9.87
CA ALA A 322 -5.93 -22.75 -11.24
C ALA A 322 -4.67 -23.59 -11.47
N LEU A 323 -3.52 -23.15 -10.95
CA LEU A 323 -2.27 -23.91 -11.02
C LEU A 323 -2.32 -25.19 -10.18
N TRP A 324 -2.95 -25.14 -9.00
CA TRP A 324 -3.18 -26.32 -8.15
C TRP A 324 -4.11 -27.36 -8.79
N GLY A 325 -5.12 -26.90 -9.53
CA GLY A 325 -6.03 -27.77 -10.28
C GLY A 325 -5.36 -28.52 -11.43
N GLY A 326 -4.14 -28.12 -11.82
CA GLY A 326 -3.38 -28.74 -12.90
C GLY A 326 -3.89 -28.37 -14.29
N ILE A 327 -3.27 -29.00 -15.30
CA ILE A 327 -3.66 -28.85 -16.70
C ILE A 327 -5.06 -29.47 -16.89
N THR A 328 -5.94 -28.79 -17.62
CA THR A 328 -7.23 -29.36 -18.05
C THR A 328 -6.97 -30.66 -18.83
N GLY A 329 -7.09 -31.79 -18.14
CA GLY A 329 -7.37 -33.05 -18.80
C GLY A 329 -8.85 -33.06 -19.16
N PHE A 330 -9.19 -33.03 -20.45
CA PHE A 330 -10.23 -33.93 -20.95
C PHE A 330 -9.71 -35.38 -20.76
N ALA A 331 -9.61 -35.77 -19.48
CA ALA A 331 -9.26 -37.10 -19.02
C ALA A 331 -10.43 -37.55 -18.13
N LEU A 332 -11.56 -37.75 -18.79
CA LEU A 332 -12.60 -38.69 -18.39
C LEU A 332 -12.56 -39.85 -19.40
#